data_AF-A0A8T2B7I3-F1
#
_entry.id   AF-A0A8T2B7I3-F1
#
_cell.length_a   1.000
_cell.length_b   1.000
_cell.length_c   1.000
_cell.angle_alpha   90.00
_cell.angle_beta   90.00
_cell.angle_gamma   90.00
#
_symmetry.space_group_name_H-M   'P 1'
#
loop_
_entity.id
_entity.type
_entity.pdbx_description
1 polymer ?
#
loop_
_entity_poly.entity_id
_entity_poly.type
_entity_poly.pdbx_seq_one_letter_code
_entity_poly.pdbx_strand_id
1 'polypeptide(L)'
;MVLYGRLGVHWFNFEQKRKLKFIRIPKLNTEHPFSFSYFITVEVKDDDAAAADSLTLQTLVRRPSFPELKLLMERCRIKPAEISDHSFNCFYQSFRGCMPTFLSELPEEADDDDGVRFYEVQAKDIDNNDWLRLYTEFALFQVCEAGSHSFLPQQMKIKKILVETREPHTDPSLKLDSMNAIFHISFRANSCDYTSVVRRSTDGISGHMFLEVENFSRQVPS
;
A
#
# COMPACT_ATOMS: atom_id res chain seq x y z
N MET A 1 -3.99 12.54 4.11
CA MET A 1 -3.62 13.01 2.74
C MET A 1 -2.15 12.78 2.41
N VAL A 2 -1.19 13.09 3.28
CA VAL A 2 0.24 12.78 3.03
C VAL A 2 0.48 11.30 2.69
N LEU A 3 -0.15 10.38 3.43
CA LEU A 3 -0.09 8.93 3.14
C LEU A 3 -0.52 8.60 1.70
N TYR A 4 -1.55 9.26 1.18
CA TYR A 4 -2.11 8.98 -0.14
C TYR A 4 -1.18 9.53 -1.23
N GLY A 5 -0.58 10.71 -0.99
CA GLY A 5 0.47 11.24 -1.86
C GLY A 5 1.71 10.33 -1.90
N ARG A 6 2.17 9.84 -0.74
CA ARG A 6 3.27 8.86 -0.64
C ARG A 6 2.93 7.54 -1.33
N LEU A 7 1.68 7.09 -1.24
CA LEU A 7 1.21 5.89 -1.95
C LEU A 7 1.28 6.07 -3.46
N GLY A 8 0.91 7.24 -3.98
CA GLY A 8 1.10 7.59 -5.39
C GLY A 8 2.56 7.50 -5.82
N VAL A 9 3.48 8.12 -5.06
CA VAL A 9 4.93 8.07 -5.34
C VAL A 9 5.44 6.64 -5.32
N HIS A 10 5.05 5.86 -4.31
CA HIS A 10 5.38 4.44 -4.22
C HIS A 10 4.92 3.66 -5.45
N TRP A 11 3.64 3.75 -5.80
CA TRP A 11 3.10 3.00 -6.92
C TRP A 11 3.77 3.38 -8.25
N PHE A 12 4.00 4.67 -8.49
CA PHE A 12 4.71 5.12 -9.68
C PHE A 12 6.14 4.56 -9.74
N ASN A 13 6.88 4.62 -8.63
CA ASN A 13 8.22 4.07 -8.53
C ASN A 13 8.24 2.55 -8.77
N PHE A 14 7.27 1.84 -8.20
CA PHE A 14 7.15 0.40 -8.32
C PHE A 14 6.86 -0.03 -9.77
N GLU A 15 5.88 0.61 -10.42
CA GLU A 15 5.46 0.29 -11.78
C GLU A 15 6.52 0.68 -12.82
N GLN A 16 7.10 1.87 -12.67
CA GLN A 16 8.04 2.44 -13.64
C GLN A 16 9.51 2.14 -13.32
N LYS A 17 9.78 1.37 -12.26
CA LYS A 17 11.12 1.08 -11.71
C LYS A 17 11.96 2.37 -11.51
N ARG A 18 11.34 3.37 -10.88
CA ARG A 18 11.94 4.68 -10.54
C ARG A 18 12.22 4.80 -9.05
N LYS A 19 12.96 5.84 -8.64
CA LYS A 19 13.31 6.13 -7.24
C LYS A 19 13.02 7.58 -6.83
N LEU A 20 11.83 8.06 -7.20
CA LEU A 20 11.39 9.41 -6.88
C LEU A 20 11.16 9.56 -5.37
N LYS A 21 11.58 10.71 -4.82
CA LYS A 21 11.39 11.06 -3.41
C LYS A 21 10.24 12.06 -3.26
N PHE A 22 9.34 11.78 -2.34
CA PHE A 22 8.26 12.69 -1.97
C PHE A 22 8.84 13.96 -1.33
N ILE A 23 8.45 15.14 -1.81
CA ILE A 23 8.78 16.43 -1.17
C ILE A 23 7.58 16.95 -0.38
N ARG A 24 6.48 17.28 -1.08
CA ARG A 24 5.26 17.85 -0.48
C ARG A 24 4.04 17.72 -1.39
N ILE A 25 2.88 18.07 -0.88
CA ILE A 25 1.62 18.18 -1.65
C ILE A 25 1.33 19.67 -1.90
N PRO A 26 1.69 20.24 -3.07
CA PRO A 26 1.35 21.63 -3.39
C PRO A 26 -0.13 21.87 -3.65
N LYS A 27 -0.89 20.84 -4.06
CA LYS A 27 -2.31 20.98 -4.40
C LYS A 27 -3.09 19.70 -4.09
N LEU A 28 -4.27 19.90 -3.49
CA LEU A 28 -5.26 18.86 -3.20
C LEU A 28 -6.64 19.40 -3.57
N ASN A 29 -7.38 18.67 -4.41
CA ASN A 29 -8.80 18.91 -4.64
C ASN A 29 -9.60 17.68 -4.20
N THR A 30 -10.81 17.89 -3.69
CA THR A 30 -11.71 16.83 -3.23
C THR A 30 -13.09 16.94 -3.86
N GLU A 31 -13.75 15.80 -4.07
CA GLU A 31 -15.11 15.71 -4.61
C GLU A 31 -15.97 14.74 -3.76
N HIS A 32 -17.24 15.10 -3.54
CA HIS A 32 -18.26 14.40 -2.72
C HIS A 32 -19.58 14.32 -3.53
N PRO A 33 -20.41 13.25 -3.43
CA PRO A 33 -21.05 12.85 -2.17
C PRO A 33 -20.95 11.36 -1.76
N PHE A 34 -20.70 10.42 -2.69
CA PHE A 34 -20.81 8.97 -2.41
C PHE A 34 -19.47 8.25 -2.21
N SER A 35 -18.41 8.75 -2.83
CA SER A 35 -17.02 8.35 -2.58
C SER A 35 -16.16 9.60 -2.50
N PHE A 36 -15.17 9.58 -1.61
CA PHE A 36 -14.25 10.69 -1.49
C PHE A 36 -13.19 10.54 -2.59
N SER A 37 -13.29 11.37 -3.63
CA SER A 37 -12.28 11.44 -4.68
C SER A 37 -11.24 12.50 -4.30
N TYR A 38 -9.98 12.11 -4.27
CA TYR A 38 -8.84 12.95 -3.91
C TYR A 38 -7.92 13.13 -5.11
N PHE A 39 -7.91 14.32 -5.69
CA PHE A 39 -6.97 14.72 -6.74
C PHE A 39 -5.76 15.34 -6.08
N ILE A 40 -4.68 14.58 -5.97
CA ILE A 40 -3.48 14.95 -5.24
C ILE A 40 -2.37 15.28 -6.25
N THR A 41 -1.82 16.48 -6.15
CA THR A 41 -0.60 16.85 -6.87
C THR A 41 0.56 16.79 -5.87
N VAL A 42 1.59 16.04 -6.21
CA VAL A 42 2.77 15.80 -5.38
C VAL A 42 3.99 16.34 -6.10
N GLU A 43 4.78 17.13 -5.39
CA GLU A 43 6.11 17.53 -5.83
C GLU A 43 7.09 16.42 -5.42
N VAL A 44 7.87 15.94 -6.38
CA VAL A 44 8.83 14.84 -6.17
C VAL A 44 10.20 15.22 -6.70
N LYS A 45 11.24 14.68 -6.06
CA LYS A 45 12.62 14.81 -6.50
C LYS A 45 13.05 13.54 -7.22
N ASP A 46 13.73 13.69 -8.34
CA ASP A 46 14.47 12.60 -8.96
C ASP A 46 15.96 12.82 -8.66
N ASP A 47 16.54 11.96 -7.82
CA ASP A 47 17.96 12.06 -7.49
C ASP A 47 18.87 11.52 -8.60
N ASP A 48 18.32 10.72 -9.54
CA ASP A 48 19.06 10.16 -10.66
C ASP A 48 19.05 11.09 -11.89
N ALA A 49 18.23 12.14 -11.88
CA ALA A 49 18.16 13.11 -12.96
C ALA A 49 19.31 14.14 -12.85
N ALA A 50 19.96 14.43 -13.99
CA ALA A 50 21.04 15.41 -14.07
C ALA A 50 20.60 16.86 -13.77
N ALA A 51 19.30 17.13 -13.81
CA ALA A 51 18.71 18.42 -13.47
C ALA A 51 18.14 18.41 -12.06
N ALA A 52 18.41 19.45 -11.28
CA ALA A 52 17.93 19.62 -9.90
C ALA A 52 16.42 19.96 -9.81
N ASP A 53 15.68 19.84 -10.90
CA ASP A 53 14.30 20.27 -10.99
C ASP A 53 13.36 19.24 -10.37
N SER A 54 12.46 19.71 -9.51
CA SER A 54 11.38 18.89 -8.97
C SER A 54 10.36 18.54 -10.05
N LEU A 55 9.96 17.28 -10.11
CA LEU A 55 8.90 16.81 -11.00
C LEU A 55 7.54 16.92 -10.31
N THR A 56 6.49 16.97 -11.12
CA THR A 56 5.10 16.97 -10.62
C THR A 56 4.43 15.63 -10.92
N LEU A 57 4.16 14.87 -9.87
CA LEU A 57 3.32 13.67 -9.91
C LEU A 57 1.86 14.06 -9.62
N GLN A 58 0.93 13.48 -10.38
CA GLN A 58 -0.50 13.61 -10.13
C GLN A 58 -1.10 12.24 -9.87
N THR A 59 -1.85 12.13 -8.77
CA THR A 59 -2.60 10.91 -8.43
C THR A 59 -4.07 11.22 -8.16
N LEU A 60 -4.94 10.30 -8.57
CA LEU A 60 -6.36 10.28 -8.24
C LEU A 60 -6.62 9.04 -7.39
N VAL A 61 -7.01 9.26 -6.14
CA VAL A 61 -7.39 8.20 -5.21
C VAL A 61 -8.86 8.35 -4.87
N ARG A 62 -9.65 7.30 -5.11
CA ARG A 62 -11.02 7.18 -4.62
C ARG A 62 -11.04 6.33 -3.36
N ARG A 63 -11.76 6.82 -2.36
CA ARG A 63 -12.08 6.10 -1.14
C ARG A 63 -13.60 5.94 -1.04
N PRO A 64 -14.14 4.73 -1.26
CA PRO A 64 -15.53 4.45 -1.01
C PRO A 64 -15.88 4.66 0.46
N SER A 65 -17.12 5.04 0.75
CA SER A 65 -17.59 5.23 2.13
C SER A 65 -17.99 3.89 2.77
N PHE A 66 -17.03 2.99 2.96
CA PHE A 66 -17.19 1.72 3.70
C PHE A 66 -16.39 1.73 5.01
N PRO A 67 -16.75 0.89 6.00
CA PRO A 67 -15.96 0.73 7.23
C PRO A 67 -14.53 0.23 6.97
N GLU A 68 -14.34 -0.60 5.95
CA GLU A 68 -13.03 -1.12 5.56
C GLU A 68 -12.22 -0.04 4.84
N LEU A 69 -10.92 0.01 5.12
CA LEU A 69 -10.03 0.92 4.41
C LEU A 69 -9.71 0.35 3.02
N LYS A 70 -10.42 0.85 2.02
CA LYS A 70 -10.19 0.54 0.60
C LYS A 70 -9.83 1.79 -0.17
N LEU A 71 -8.70 1.75 -0.86
CA LEU A 71 -8.19 2.83 -1.70
C LEU A 71 -8.08 2.34 -3.14
N LEU A 72 -8.70 3.09 -4.04
CA LEU A 72 -8.64 2.85 -5.47
C LEU A 72 -7.85 3.99 -6.09
N MET A 73 -6.64 3.71 -6.53
CA MET A 73 -5.86 4.62 -7.34
C MET A 73 -6.23 4.39 -8.80
N GLU A 74 -6.76 5.42 -9.45
CA GLU A 74 -7.16 5.35 -10.87
C GLU A 74 -6.24 6.20 -11.76
N ARG A 75 -5.29 6.89 -11.14
CA ARG A 75 -4.32 7.70 -11.88
C ARG A 75 -3.07 7.81 -11.05
N CYS A 76 -1.93 7.63 -11.69
CA CYS A 76 -0.62 7.94 -11.15
C CYS A 76 0.36 8.25 -12.27
N ARG A 77 0.72 9.53 -12.47
CA ARG A 77 1.58 9.94 -13.61
C ARG A 77 2.38 11.21 -13.35
N ILE A 78 3.50 11.35 -14.05
CA ILE A 78 4.28 12.60 -14.10
C ILE A 78 3.77 13.48 -15.26
N LYS A 79 3.69 14.80 -15.04
CA LYS A 79 3.42 15.77 -16.13
C LYS A 79 4.64 15.88 -17.07
N PRO A 80 4.45 16.02 -18.40
CA PRO A 80 3.21 16.33 -19.11
C PRO A 80 2.57 15.12 -19.81
N ALA A 81 2.53 13.93 -19.18
CA ALA A 81 1.88 12.77 -19.82
C ALA A 81 0.41 13.06 -20.20
N GLU A 82 -0.05 12.55 -21.34
CA GLU A 82 -1.45 12.67 -21.75
C GLU A 82 -2.38 11.91 -20.80
N ILE A 83 -3.64 12.35 -20.74
CA ILE A 83 -4.67 11.68 -19.92
C ILE A 83 -5.32 10.63 -20.81
N SER A 84 -4.99 9.35 -20.60
CA SER A 84 -5.84 8.28 -21.10
C SER A 84 -7.10 8.25 -20.24
N ASP A 85 -8.24 8.63 -20.82
CA ASP A 85 -9.54 8.59 -20.15
C ASP A 85 -10.09 7.16 -20.16
N HIS A 86 -9.44 6.28 -19.40
CA HIS A 86 -9.99 4.98 -19.10
C HIS A 86 -10.95 5.16 -17.93
N SER A 87 -12.24 5.28 -18.25
CA SER A 87 -13.27 5.35 -17.22
C SER A 87 -13.22 4.08 -16.39
N PHE A 88 -13.02 4.27 -15.09
CA PHE A 88 -13.04 3.18 -14.14
C PHE A 88 -14.42 2.58 -14.14
N ASN A 89 -14.55 1.34 -14.60
CA ASN A 89 -15.80 0.63 -14.49
C ASN A 89 -15.93 0.17 -13.02
N CYS A 90 -16.48 1.06 -12.20
CA CYS A 90 -16.66 0.96 -10.75
C CYS A 90 -17.38 -0.34 -10.29
N PHE A 91 -17.97 -1.07 -11.24
CA PHE A 91 -18.70 -2.32 -11.03
C PHE A 91 -17.94 -3.60 -11.43
N TYR A 92 -16.81 -3.53 -12.14
CA TYR A 92 -16.39 -4.70 -12.93
C TYR A 92 -15.61 -5.80 -12.23
N GLN A 93 -15.31 -5.68 -10.94
CA GLN A 93 -14.85 -6.80 -10.13
C GLN A 93 -14.77 -6.33 -8.68
N SER A 94 -15.70 -6.77 -7.86
CA SER A 94 -15.41 -7.03 -6.46
C SER A 94 -14.01 -7.63 -6.36
N PHE A 95 -13.10 -6.86 -5.79
CA PHE A 95 -11.82 -7.27 -5.23
C PHE A 95 -11.79 -8.78 -4.99
N ARG A 96 -10.96 -9.49 -5.77
CA ARG A 96 -10.94 -10.97 -5.86
C ARG A 96 -10.90 -11.61 -4.46
N GLY A 97 -12.06 -12.08 -4.01
CA GLY A 97 -12.23 -12.86 -2.78
C GLY A 97 -12.26 -12.02 -1.50
N CYS A 98 -12.77 -12.64 -0.43
CA CYS A 98 -12.66 -12.13 0.94
C CYS A 98 -11.18 -11.85 1.27
N MET A 99 -10.94 -10.88 2.15
CA MET A 99 -9.60 -10.73 2.71
C MET A 99 -9.25 -12.03 3.45
N PRO A 100 -8.04 -12.59 3.30
CA PRO A 100 -7.68 -13.78 4.05
C PRO A 100 -7.54 -13.43 5.53
N THR A 101 -7.69 -14.45 6.37
CA THR A 101 -7.36 -14.36 7.78
C THR A 101 -5.87 -14.08 7.95
N PHE A 102 -5.51 -13.30 8.97
CA PHE A 102 -4.12 -13.04 9.31
C PHE A 102 -3.35 -14.33 9.60
N LEU A 103 -2.14 -14.44 9.02
CA LEU A 103 -1.19 -15.52 9.27
C LEU A 103 0.04 -14.97 10.01
N SER A 104 0.31 -15.51 11.21
CA SER A 104 1.51 -15.18 11.99
C SER A 104 2.76 -15.93 11.52
N GLU A 105 2.56 -17.13 10.99
CA GLU A 105 3.60 -18.09 10.61
C GLU A 105 3.25 -18.75 9.28
N LEU A 106 4.23 -19.43 8.69
CA LEU A 106 4.01 -20.24 7.49
C LEU A 106 3.02 -21.36 7.82
N PRO A 107 2.02 -21.62 6.97
CA PRO A 107 1.13 -22.76 7.17
C PRO A 107 1.94 -24.08 7.20
N GLU A 108 1.78 -24.88 8.25
CA GLU A 108 2.49 -26.16 8.39
C GLU A 108 2.04 -27.19 7.34
N GLU A 109 0.79 -27.09 6.85
CA GLU A 109 0.22 -27.96 5.81
C GLU A 109 0.34 -27.38 4.39
N ALA A 110 1.26 -26.44 4.19
CA ALA A 110 1.63 -26.03 2.85
C ALA A 110 2.31 -27.22 2.16
N ASP A 111 1.72 -27.75 1.08
CA ASP A 111 2.44 -28.62 0.15
C ASP A 111 3.76 -27.96 -0.29
N ASP A 112 4.74 -28.74 -0.75
CA ASP A 112 6.06 -28.19 -1.20
C ASP A 112 5.92 -27.02 -2.20
N ASP A 113 4.82 -26.97 -2.96
CA ASP A 113 4.47 -25.88 -3.89
C ASP A 113 3.90 -24.62 -3.19
N ASP A 114 3.21 -24.79 -2.06
CA ASP A 114 2.65 -23.69 -1.25
C ASP A 114 3.75 -22.99 -0.42
N GLY A 115 4.81 -23.71 -0.03
CA GLY A 115 6.00 -23.11 0.59
C GLY A 115 6.68 -22.07 -0.32
N VAL A 116 6.53 -22.23 -1.65
CA VAL A 116 7.02 -21.27 -2.67
C VAL A 116 6.11 -20.05 -2.80
N ARG A 117 4.91 -20.01 -2.21
CA ARG A 117 3.98 -18.86 -2.30
C ARG A 117 4.26 -17.80 -1.26
N PHE A 118 4.85 -18.19 -0.14
CA PHE A 118 5.10 -17.32 0.98
C PHE A 118 6.55 -16.84 1.05
N TYR A 119 6.74 -15.68 1.67
CA TYR A 119 8.06 -15.18 2.01
C TYR A 119 8.02 -14.37 3.30
N GLU A 120 8.77 -14.84 4.29
CA GLU A 120 9.03 -14.08 5.51
C GLU A 120 10.10 -13.04 5.25
N VAL A 121 9.69 -11.76 5.27
CA VAL A 121 10.53 -10.64 4.89
C VAL A 121 11.63 -10.45 5.93
N GLN A 122 12.87 -10.44 5.46
CA GLN A 122 14.03 -10.24 6.32
C GLN A 122 14.19 -8.77 6.72
N ALA A 123 14.83 -8.49 7.85
CA ALA A 123 15.02 -7.12 8.34
C ALA A 123 15.71 -6.21 7.30
N LYS A 124 16.73 -6.74 6.60
CA LYS A 124 17.43 -6.02 5.51
C LYS A 124 16.46 -5.57 4.40
N ASP A 125 15.45 -6.38 4.10
CA ASP A 125 14.50 -6.12 3.02
C ASP A 125 13.44 -5.13 3.48
N ILE A 126 13.10 -5.11 4.77
CA ILE A 126 12.30 -4.03 5.37
C ILE A 126 13.03 -2.69 5.26
N ASP A 127 14.33 -2.65 5.59
CA ASP A 127 15.14 -1.44 5.54
C ASP A 127 15.37 -0.94 4.10
N ASN A 128 15.49 -1.86 3.14
CA ASN A 128 15.65 -1.54 1.72
C ASN A 128 14.34 -1.11 1.04
N ASN A 129 13.18 -1.48 1.61
CA ASN A 129 11.87 -1.25 1.03
C ASN A 129 11.01 -0.39 1.95
N ASP A 130 11.28 0.92 1.98
CA ASP A 130 10.53 1.91 2.78
C ASP A 130 9.00 1.86 2.60
N TRP A 131 8.52 1.32 1.48
CA TRP A 131 7.09 1.15 1.21
C TRP A 131 6.42 0.06 2.05
N LEU A 132 7.16 -0.91 2.58
CA LEU A 132 6.62 -1.86 3.57
C LEU A 132 6.21 -1.14 4.86
N ARG A 133 7.02 -0.14 5.25
CA ARG A 133 6.65 0.77 6.33
C ARG A 133 5.43 1.60 5.98
N LEU A 134 5.31 2.07 4.74
CA LEU A 134 4.12 2.78 4.27
C LEU A 134 2.85 1.92 4.38
N TYR A 135 2.88 0.63 4.04
CA TYR A 135 1.72 -0.27 4.22
C TYR A 135 1.38 -0.48 5.70
N THR A 136 2.39 -0.57 6.56
CA THR A 136 2.18 -0.61 8.02
C THR A 136 1.55 0.71 8.53
N GLU A 137 1.94 1.86 7.98
CA GLU A 137 1.33 3.15 8.31
C GLU A 137 -0.15 3.22 7.88
N PHE A 138 -0.53 2.57 6.77
CA PHE A 138 -1.93 2.44 6.37
C PHE A 138 -2.74 1.53 7.31
N ALA A 139 -2.15 0.40 7.73
CA ALA A 139 -2.74 -0.45 8.78
C ALA A 139 -3.01 0.36 10.05
N LEU A 140 -2.03 1.13 10.50
CA LEU A 140 -2.17 1.97 11.68
C LEU A 140 -3.17 3.12 11.50
N PHE A 141 -3.23 3.71 10.29
CA PHE A 141 -4.20 4.76 9.96
C PHE A 141 -5.64 4.26 10.13
N GLN A 142 -5.95 3.05 9.68
CA GLN A 142 -7.28 2.45 9.87
C GLN A 142 -7.63 2.26 11.35
N VAL A 143 -6.67 1.79 12.18
CA VAL A 143 -6.88 1.66 13.64
C VAL A 143 -7.21 3.02 14.29
N CYS A 144 -6.48 4.07 13.90
CA CYS A 144 -6.72 5.42 14.41
C CYS A 144 -8.08 5.96 13.97
N GLU A 145 -8.44 5.75 12.70
CA GLU A 145 -9.71 6.21 12.15
C GLU A 145 -10.92 5.52 12.79
N ALA A 146 -10.80 4.23 13.14
CA ALA A 146 -11.80 3.49 13.89
C ALA A 146 -11.94 3.95 15.36
N GLY A 147 -11.24 5.02 15.78
CA GLY A 147 -11.31 5.58 17.13
C GLY A 147 -10.55 4.77 18.19
N SER A 148 -9.74 3.78 17.78
CA SER A 148 -8.94 2.98 18.73
C SER A 148 -7.73 3.74 19.30
N HIS A 149 -7.38 4.88 18.72
CA HIS A 149 -6.39 5.82 19.24
C HIS A 149 -6.86 7.26 19.16
N SER A 150 -6.58 8.04 20.20
CA SER A 150 -6.86 9.49 20.26
C SER A 150 -5.82 10.34 19.52
N PHE A 151 -4.68 9.78 19.13
CA PHE A 151 -3.61 10.47 18.41
C PHE A 151 -2.83 9.52 17.51
N LEU A 152 -2.21 10.05 16.45
CA LEU A 152 -1.27 9.30 15.60
C LEU A 152 -0.08 8.83 16.45
N PRO A 153 0.24 7.53 16.50
CA PRO A 153 1.35 7.02 17.30
C PRO A 153 2.67 7.69 16.96
N GLN A 154 3.41 8.15 17.99
CA GLN A 154 4.74 8.73 17.80
C GLN A 154 5.80 7.69 17.44
N GLN A 155 5.56 6.41 17.75
CA GLN A 155 6.48 5.32 17.51
C GLN A 155 5.74 4.08 17.00
N MET A 156 6.23 3.55 15.88
CA MET A 156 5.75 2.32 15.26
C MET A 156 6.96 1.43 14.94
N LYS A 157 6.90 0.17 15.36
CA LYS A 157 7.94 -0.84 15.09
C LYS A 157 7.31 -2.05 14.42
N ILE A 158 7.76 -2.35 13.20
CA ILE A 158 7.40 -3.58 12.50
C ILE A 158 8.04 -4.75 13.26
N LYS A 159 7.26 -5.80 13.54
CA LYS A 159 7.75 -7.03 14.16
C LYS A 159 8.06 -8.09 13.11
N LYS A 160 7.09 -8.35 12.23
CA LYS A 160 7.19 -9.38 11.18
C LYS A 160 6.27 -9.03 10.02
N ILE A 161 6.72 -9.36 8.81
CA ILE A 161 5.91 -9.31 7.59
C ILE A 161 6.03 -10.67 6.90
N LEU A 162 4.89 -11.28 6.61
CA LEU A 162 4.78 -12.44 5.74
C LEU A 162 4.10 -12.00 4.44
N VAL A 163 4.77 -12.20 3.32
CA VAL A 163 4.26 -11.89 1.99
C VAL A 163 3.70 -13.16 1.37
N GLU A 164 2.54 -13.04 0.75
CA GLU A 164 1.88 -14.10 -0.01
C GLU A 164 1.66 -13.61 -1.44
N THR A 165 2.09 -14.40 -2.41
CA THR A 165 1.85 -14.14 -3.83
C THR A 165 1.63 -15.44 -4.60
N ARG A 166 0.93 -15.34 -5.73
CA ARG A 166 0.70 -16.45 -6.66
C ARG A 166 1.71 -16.46 -7.80
N GLU A 167 2.58 -15.47 -7.88
CA GLU A 167 3.59 -15.38 -8.92
C GLU A 167 4.75 -16.36 -8.61
N PRO A 168 5.17 -17.18 -9.60
CA PRO A 168 6.18 -18.20 -9.40
C PRO A 168 7.57 -17.57 -9.37
N HIS A 169 7.98 -17.07 -8.20
CA HIS A 169 9.33 -16.54 -7.96
C HIS A 169 10.18 -17.56 -7.20
N THR A 170 11.24 -18.05 -7.86
CA THR A 170 12.19 -19.00 -7.28
C THR A 170 13.02 -18.38 -6.16
N ASP A 171 13.42 -17.11 -6.29
CA ASP A 171 14.00 -16.34 -5.19
C ASP A 171 12.86 -15.75 -4.34
N PRO A 172 12.79 -16.07 -3.02
CA PRO A 172 11.74 -15.56 -2.15
C PRO A 172 11.68 -14.03 -2.09
N SER A 173 12.82 -13.33 -2.17
CA SER A 173 12.86 -11.87 -2.07
C SER A 173 12.20 -11.16 -3.26
N LEU A 174 12.22 -11.78 -4.45
CA LEU A 174 11.58 -11.24 -5.66
C LEU A 174 10.05 -11.21 -5.56
N LYS A 175 9.45 -11.90 -4.58
CA LYS A 175 8.00 -11.79 -4.32
C LYS A 175 7.58 -10.38 -3.89
N LEU A 176 8.50 -9.57 -3.39
CA LEU A 176 8.25 -8.16 -3.10
C LEU A 176 8.00 -7.34 -4.38
N ASP A 177 8.53 -7.79 -5.52
CA ASP A 177 8.33 -7.20 -6.85
C ASP A 177 7.04 -7.68 -7.55
N SER A 178 6.30 -8.63 -6.97
CA SER A 178 5.03 -9.12 -7.53
C SER A 178 3.99 -8.01 -7.62
N MET A 179 3.27 -7.89 -8.73
CA MET A 179 2.25 -6.84 -8.88
C MET A 179 1.11 -7.01 -7.87
N ASN A 180 0.66 -8.27 -7.73
CA ASN A 180 -0.37 -8.65 -6.76
C ASN A 180 0.26 -9.39 -5.60
N ALA A 181 0.01 -8.90 -4.38
CA ALA A 181 0.56 -9.49 -3.16
C ALA A 181 -0.32 -9.19 -1.94
N ILE A 182 -0.30 -10.10 -0.98
CA ILE A 182 -0.92 -9.95 0.33
C ILE A 182 0.19 -9.89 1.37
N PHE A 183 0.07 -8.94 2.30
CA PHE A 183 1.04 -8.67 3.34
C PHE A 183 0.36 -8.88 4.69
N HIS A 184 0.79 -9.92 5.40
CA HIS A 184 0.41 -10.17 6.78
C HIS A 184 1.44 -9.48 7.67
N ILE A 185 1.02 -8.37 8.28
CA ILE A 185 1.91 -7.46 9.00
C ILE A 185 1.58 -7.53 10.50
N SER A 186 2.59 -7.80 11.31
CA SER A 186 2.52 -7.60 12.76
C SER A 186 3.43 -6.43 13.16
N PHE A 187 2.91 -5.53 13.99
CA PHE A 187 3.63 -4.34 14.40
C PHE A 187 3.20 -3.87 15.79
N ARG A 188 4.06 -3.09 16.44
CA ARG A 188 3.79 -2.44 17.71
C ARG A 188 3.66 -0.94 17.52
N ALA A 189 2.62 -0.34 18.07
CA ALA A 189 2.42 1.10 18.10
C ALA A 189 1.79 1.54 19.43
N ASN A 190 2.24 2.64 20.02
CA ASN A 190 1.72 3.12 21.32
C ASN A 190 1.62 2.02 22.39
N SER A 191 2.68 1.20 22.51
CA SER A 191 2.77 0.05 23.42
C SER A 191 1.80 -1.10 23.16
N CYS A 192 0.92 -1.01 22.17
CA CYS A 192 -0.04 -2.04 21.78
C CYS A 192 0.45 -2.81 20.56
N ASP A 193 0.12 -4.10 20.51
CA ASP A 193 0.44 -4.98 19.39
C ASP A 193 -0.76 -5.12 18.45
N TYR A 194 -0.47 -5.04 17.16
CA TYR A 194 -1.44 -5.06 16.07
C TYR A 194 -1.06 -6.12 15.06
N THR A 195 -2.08 -6.74 14.48
CA THR A 195 -1.96 -7.58 13.30
C THR A 195 -2.87 -7.05 12.20
N SER A 196 -2.40 -7.05 10.97
CA SER A 196 -3.15 -6.54 9.84
C SER A 196 -2.82 -7.31 8.58
N VAL A 197 -3.81 -7.40 7.70
CA VAL A 197 -3.66 -7.88 6.34
C VAL A 197 -3.81 -6.69 5.41
N VAL A 198 -2.80 -6.47 4.58
CA VAL A 198 -2.82 -5.48 3.50
C VAL A 198 -2.79 -6.23 2.19
N ARG A 199 -3.77 -6.00 1.31
CA ARG A 199 -3.79 -6.57 -0.04
C ARG A 199 -3.53 -5.47 -1.06
N ARG A 200 -2.49 -5.68 -1.86
CA ARG A 200 -2.22 -4.90 -3.07
C ARG A 200 -2.70 -5.69 -4.28
N SER A 201 -3.48 -5.05 -5.13
CA SER A 201 -3.79 -5.59 -6.45
C SER A 201 -3.81 -4.53 -7.55
N THR A 202 -3.77 -4.97 -8.80
CA THR A 202 -3.89 -4.14 -10.00
C THR A 202 -4.76 -4.85 -11.05
N ASP A 203 -5.40 -4.08 -11.91
CA ASP A 203 -6.14 -4.55 -13.09
C ASP A 203 -5.25 -4.63 -14.34
N GLY A 204 -3.96 -4.28 -14.22
CA GLY A 204 -2.99 -4.24 -15.33
C GLY A 204 -3.01 -2.93 -16.13
N ILE A 205 -3.89 -1.98 -15.78
CA ILE A 205 -3.89 -0.64 -16.38
C ILE A 205 -2.84 0.21 -15.65
N SER A 206 -1.99 0.91 -16.42
CA SER A 206 -0.92 1.71 -15.84
C SER A 206 -1.48 2.82 -14.95
N GLY A 207 -0.87 2.98 -13.77
CA GLY A 207 -1.27 3.93 -12.75
C GLY A 207 -2.51 3.52 -11.95
N HIS A 208 -3.09 2.35 -12.22
CA HIS A 208 -4.16 1.77 -11.43
C HIS A 208 -3.63 0.84 -10.34
N MET A 209 -4.12 1.03 -9.11
CA MET A 209 -3.78 0.17 -7.97
C MET A 209 -4.88 0.16 -6.92
N PHE A 210 -5.05 -0.99 -6.30
CA PHE A 210 -5.96 -1.25 -5.22
C PHE A 210 -5.17 -1.55 -3.96
N LEU A 211 -5.49 -0.82 -2.89
CA LEU A 211 -4.98 -1.10 -1.56
C LEU A 211 -6.16 -1.34 -0.63
N GLU A 212 -6.26 -2.55 -0.10
CA GLU A 212 -7.22 -2.91 0.93
C GLU A 212 -6.49 -3.23 2.22
N VAL A 213 -7.06 -2.79 3.33
CA VAL A 213 -6.46 -2.97 4.65
C VAL A 213 -7.52 -3.45 5.63
N GLU A 214 -7.16 -4.51 6.35
CA GLU A 214 -7.97 -5.07 7.42
C GLU A 214 -7.10 -5.28 8.66
N ASN A 215 -7.56 -4.81 9.80
CA ASN A 215 -6.87 -4.99 11.07
C ASN A 215 -7.58 -6.07 11.88
N PHE A 216 -6.79 -7.01 12.42
CA PHE A 216 -7.23 -8.07 13.31
C PHE A 216 -6.69 -7.76 14.70
N SER A 217 -7.61 -7.53 15.63
CA SER A 217 -7.46 -7.38 17.10
C SER A 217 -6.24 -6.66 17.71
N ARG A 218 -6.52 -5.88 18.76
CA ARG A 218 -5.54 -5.41 19.74
C ARG A 218 -5.18 -6.58 20.65
N GLN A 219 -3.97 -7.13 20.56
CA GLN A 219 -3.51 -8.03 21.61
C GLN A 219 -3.15 -7.19 22.83
N VAL A 220 -3.97 -7.30 23.89
CA VAL A 220 -3.62 -6.72 25.20
C VAL A 220 -2.55 -7.63 25.79
N PRO A 221 -1.37 -7.11 26.19
CA PRO A 221 -0.37 -7.93 26.88
C PRO A 221 -0.98 -8.52 28.14
N SER A 222 -0.84 -9.84 28.31
CA SER A 222 -1.14 -10.57 29.55
C SER A 222 -0.32 -10.08 30.72
#